data_AF-A0A937QL80-F1
#
_entry.id   AF-A0A937QL80-F1
#
_cell.length_a   1.000
_cell.length_b   1.000
_cell.length_c   1.000
_cell.angle_alpha   90.00
_cell.angle_beta   90.00
_cell.angle_gamma   90.00
#
_symmetry.space_group_name_H-M   'P 1'
#
loop_
_entity.id
_entity.type
_entity.pdbx_description
1 polymer ?
#
loop_
_entity_poly.entity_id
_entity_poly.type
_entity_poly.pdbx_seq_one_letter_code
_entity_poly.pdbx_strand_id
1 'polypeptide(L)'
;MKIRLATCICVLFCSVPATGSGMNAATEIHHQALLVPNGPAGRPLPLVSHWNMGSQGRGWTPQYQLELLAKGHHILPWLGWPRGDPDASDKNAERFADYYNALLAYCREHKLPICFRATQWEAMLVKRQYRELPAEKCPAVITPDGKTIAKLSPFGPVNPWRDPAAEYVDTPAMKKLQQMYPDPPLVLFVSNNEAPDLRWHQVEQSKRYLDRYGKGRPDVFKRHVTGKGWMERYPVLFEAMREALISETWKKNVRFVGYGAFGPSHFGRWSGWKEYSLITDEWTSPNWHIWDGASPSYYTHNWNDNRDHWVFSTQVQSMNWIFQLEEAWKVNPDFWWEISTWDGNASDWTAQTECTPEMLKKSKACQYVRDGQMYTPDRHLGWVQFGMWLLRPRVVREFRGSTTPLEPWRPFFESLLFAVDRIYADETLAEFWRHGKLVPNKAHKHPYQENIPDKYRDVNRWFLLDTSLDPPRPWEHKTNIPVFSMALVRGESGKRRWLVYAHSPLEDRQDVTITVPGFGKITVNVSRAGAFYLINEAGGWQPLNEQSE
;
A
#
# COMPACT_ATOMS: atom_id res chain seq x y z
N MET A 1 25.89 -15.98 -40.52
CA MET A 1 26.54 -15.38 -39.35
C MET A 1 26.45 -13.86 -39.47
N LYS A 2 25.45 -13.23 -38.83
CA LYS A 2 25.28 -11.77 -38.81
C LYS A 2 24.97 -11.38 -37.36
N ILE A 3 25.97 -10.83 -36.69
CA ILE A 3 25.87 -10.30 -35.33
C ILE A 3 25.16 -8.94 -35.47
N ARG A 4 23.97 -8.80 -34.88
CA ARG A 4 23.34 -7.49 -34.66
C ARG A 4 23.79 -6.98 -33.30
N LEU A 5 24.59 -5.91 -33.31
CA LEU A 5 24.86 -5.10 -32.13
C LEU A 5 23.54 -4.51 -31.64
N ALA A 6 23.14 -4.85 -30.42
CA ALA A 6 22.11 -4.14 -29.69
C ALA A 6 22.77 -2.94 -29.00
N THR A 7 22.38 -1.74 -29.40
CA THR A 7 22.78 -0.50 -28.76
C THR A 7 22.08 -0.41 -27.41
N CYS A 8 22.79 -0.67 -26.31
CA CYS A 8 22.35 -0.28 -24.98
C CYS A 8 22.52 1.24 -24.85
N ILE A 9 21.41 1.97 -24.84
CA ILE A 9 21.39 3.35 -24.36
C ILE A 9 21.36 3.27 -22.83
N CYS A 10 22.49 3.57 -22.19
CA CYS A 10 22.51 3.88 -20.77
C CYS A 10 21.91 5.27 -20.60
N VAL A 11 20.67 5.33 -20.12
CA VAL A 11 20.08 6.57 -19.61
C VAL A 11 20.75 6.88 -18.27
N LEU A 12 21.54 7.95 -18.24
CA LEU A 12 22.04 8.57 -17.01
C LEU A 12 20.93 9.46 -16.46
N PHE A 13 20.32 9.07 -15.35
CA PHE A 13 19.39 9.93 -14.61
C PHE A 13 20.16 11.10 -14.00
N CYS A 14 20.18 12.23 -14.70
CA CYS A 14 20.59 13.50 -14.12
C CYS A 14 19.44 14.02 -13.27
N SER A 15 19.68 14.15 -11.96
CA SER A 15 18.76 14.84 -11.06
C SER A 15 18.84 16.34 -11.37
N VAL A 16 17.83 16.88 -12.07
CA VAL A 16 17.67 18.33 -12.18
C VAL A 16 17.29 18.87 -10.80
N PRO A 17 18.07 19.79 -10.20
CA PRO A 17 17.67 20.41 -8.95
C PRO A 17 16.40 21.24 -9.17
N ALA A 18 15.37 20.95 -8.38
CA ALA A 18 14.12 21.67 -8.41
C ALA A 18 14.36 23.17 -8.21
N THR A 19 14.13 23.96 -9.25
CA THR A 19 14.12 25.42 -9.19
C THR A 19 12.67 25.88 -9.19
N GLY A 20 12.07 25.95 -7.99
CA GLY A 20 10.70 26.43 -7.81
C GLY A 20 10.19 26.39 -6.37
N SER A 21 10.25 27.54 -5.67
CA SER A 21 9.57 27.87 -4.39
C SER A 21 10.08 27.25 -3.07
N GLY A 22 11.21 27.76 -2.58
CA GLY A 22 11.36 28.27 -1.20
C GLY A 22 11.39 27.31 0.01
N MET A 23 11.08 26.02 -0.12
CA MET A 23 11.19 25.05 0.97
C MET A 23 12.11 23.89 0.57
N ASN A 24 13.02 23.50 1.46
CA ASN A 24 13.79 22.25 1.31
C ASN A 24 12.82 21.06 1.47
N ALA A 25 12.98 20.00 0.67
CA ALA A 25 12.21 18.74 0.71
C ALA A 25 11.88 18.24 2.12
N ALA A 26 12.79 18.39 3.09
CA ALA A 26 12.55 18.04 4.49
C ALA A 26 11.33 18.78 5.10
N THR A 27 11.19 20.07 4.80
CA THR A 27 10.04 20.90 5.24
C THR A 27 8.75 20.45 4.55
N GLU A 28 8.84 20.09 3.27
CA GLU A 28 7.70 19.59 2.50
C GLU A 28 7.23 18.24 3.06
N ILE A 29 8.16 17.30 3.30
CA ILE A 29 7.87 16.00 3.94
C ILE A 29 7.17 16.22 5.30
N HIS A 30 7.71 17.09 6.16
CA HIS A 30 7.08 17.43 7.43
C HIS A 30 5.64 17.93 7.25
N HIS A 31 5.45 18.90 6.35
CA HIS A 31 4.14 19.49 6.11
C HIS A 31 3.13 18.47 5.55
N GLN A 32 3.49 17.73 4.49
CA GLN A 32 2.59 16.76 3.85
C GLN A 32 2.23 15.60 4.78
N ALA A 33 3.15 15.17 5.65
CA ALA A 33 2.89 14.10 6.62
C ALA A 33 1.88 14.49 7.71
N LEU A 34 1.64 15.78 7.93
CA LEU A 34 0.72 16.27 8.95
C LEU A 34 -0.64 16.75 8.41
N LEU A 35 -0.76 16.92 7.09
CA LEU A 35 -2.04 17.25 6.48
C LEU A 35 -3.08 16.13 6.70
N VAL A 36 -4.32 16.55 6.92
CA VAL A 36 -5.47 15.65 7.00
C VAL A 36 -5.83 15.12 5.60
N PRO A 37 -6.27 13.85 5.44
CA PRO A 37 -6.44 13.22 4.12
C PRO A 37 -7.36 13.95 3.13
N ASN A 38 -8.45 14.57 3.60
CA ASN A 38 -9.44 15.26 2.76
C ASN A 38 -9.76 16.67 3.29
N GLY A 39 -8.74 17.40 3.76
CA GLY A 39 -8.91 18.75 4.29
C GLY A 39 -9.04 19.85 3.24
N PRO A 40 -9.12 21.12 3.66
CA PRO A 40 -9.19 22.27 2.76
C PRO A 40 -8.01 22.39 1.78
N ALA A 41 -6.82 21.95 2.19
CA ALA A 41 -5.61 21.89 1.36
C ALA A 41 -5.63 20.74 0.31
N GLY A 42 -6.73 20.00 0.23
CA GLY A 42 -6.86 18.81 -0.60
C GLY A 42 -6.07 17.62 -0.05
N ARG A 43 -5.89 16.60 -0.89
CA ARG A 43 -5.10 15.42 -0.52
C ARG A 43 -3.62 15.77 -0.30
N PRO A 44 -2.98 15.27 0.78
CA PRO A 44 -1.54 15.40 0.95
C PRO A 44 -0.78 14.83 -0.26
N LEU A 45 0.33 15.47 -0.65
CA LEU A 45 1.20 14.91 -1.69
C LEU A 45 1.85 13.61 -1.19
N PRO A 46 2.16 12.66 -2.09
CA PRO A 46 2.63 11.35 -1.68
C PRO A 46 4.07 11.40 -1.16
N LEU A 47 4.47 10.38 -0.40
CA LEU A 47 5.85 10.09 -0.04
C LEU A 47 6.22 8.67 -0.51
N VAL A 48 7.51 8.39 -0.63
CA VAL A 48 8.03 7.02 -0.86
C VAL A 48 8.49 6.40 0.44
N SER A 49 8.25 5.10 0.63
CA SER A 49 8.80 4.35 1.75
C SER A 49 9.06 2.90 1.35
N HIS A 50 9.59 2.09 2.27
CA HIS A 50 10.03 0.74 1.95
C HIS A 50 9.81 -0.28 3.09
N TRP A 51 9.69 -1.58 2.76
CA TRP A 51 9.55 -2.68 3.75
C TRP A 51 10.88 -3.34 4.17
N ASN A 52 11.91 -3.25 3.32
CA ASN A 52 13.29 -3.63 3.69
C ASN A 52 13.93 -2.47 4.45
N MET A 53 14.31 -2.75 5.70
CA MET A 53 14.83 -1.75 6.63
C MET A 53 16.37 -1.66 6.58
N GLY A 54 17.01 -2.38 5.66
CA GLY A 54 18.46 -2.40 5.50
C GLY A 54 19.23 -2.99 6.67
N SER A 55 18.57 -3.63 7.64
CA SER A 55 19.18 -4.17 8.86
C SER A 55 20.17 -5.32 8.61
N GLN A 56 20.22 -5.83 7.37
CA GLN A 56 21.16 -6.86 6.92
C GLN A 56 22.34 -6.29 6.10
N GLY A 57 22.47 -4.96 6.01
CA GLY A 57 23.63 -4.29 5.39
C GLY A 57 23.72 -4.38 3.86
N ARG A 58 22.62 -4.67 3.16
CA ARG A 58 22.59 -4.87 1.69
C ARG A 58 22.06 -3.68 0.90
N GLY A 59 22.32 -2.46 1.36
CA GLY A 59 22.07 -1.22 0.63
C GLY A 59 20.80 -0.44 1.02
N TRP A 60 19.75 -1.07 1.54
CA TRP A 60 18.51 -0.37 1.99
C TRP A 60 18.64 0.33 3.35
N THR A 61 19.86 0.73 3.74
CA THR A 61 20.24 1.16 5.08
C THR A 61 19.70 2.55 5.44
N PRO A 62 19.69 2.93 6.72
CA PRO A 62 19.46 4.32 7.13
C PRO A 62 20.40 5.32 6.45
N GLN A 63 21.63 4.91 6.13
CA GLN A 63 22.58 5.75 5.38
C GLN A 63 22.09 6.04 3.95
N TYR A 64 21.56 5.05 3.25
CA TYR A 64 20.96 5.26 1.92
C TYR A 64 19.76 6.21 1.99
N GLN A 65 18.96 6.14 3.05
CA GLN A 65 17.86 7.10 3.25
C GLN A 65 18.36 8.53 3.44
N LEU A 66 19.47 8.74 4.15
CA LEU A 66 20.11 10.06 4.26
C LEU A 66 20.60 10.57 2.91
N GLU A 67 21.19 9.72 2.08
CA GLU A 67 21.59 10.09 0.71
C GLU A 67 20.37 10.53 -0.13
N LEU A 68 19.24 9.86 0.04
CA LEU A 68 18.01 10.21 -0.67
C LEU A 68 17.46 11.57 -0.20
N LEU A 69 17.42 11.81 1.11
CA LEU A 69 16.98 13.08 1.69
C LEU A 69 17.91 14.23 1.27
N ALA A 70 19.23 14.00 1.25
CA ALA A 70 20.21 14.97 0.81
C ALA A 70 20.06 15.34 -0.69
N LYS A 71 19.58 14.40 -1.51
CA LYS A 71 19.24 14.63 -2.92
C LYS A 71 17.87 15.30 -3.12
N GLY A 72 17.12 15.55 -2.05
CA GLY A 72 15.80 16.20 -2.11
C GLY A 72 14.64 15.27 -2.43
N HIS A 73 14.82 13.95 -2.30
CA HIS A 73 13.73 12.99 -2.53
C HIS A 73 12.69 13.03 -1.39
N HIS A 74 11.41 12.89 -1.76
CA HIS A 74 10.29 12.92 -0.82
C HIS A 74 10.00 11.56 -0.19
N ILE A 75 10.85 11.14 0.76
CA ILE A 75 10.68 9.87 1.47
C ILE A 75 10.05 10.03 2.85
N LEU A 76 9.30 9.02 3.29
CA LEU A 76 8.96 8.78 4.69
C LEU A 76 10.00 7.81 5.27
N PRO A 77 10.94 8.28 6.12
CA PRO A 77 11.99 7.45 6.71
C PRO A 77 11.45 6.16 7.32
N TRP A 78 12.10 5.04 7.02
CA TRP A 78 11.68 3.69 7.35
C TRP A 78 12.74 2.97 8.17
N LEU A 79 12.40 2.61 9.41
CA LEU A 79 13.32 2.06 10.40
C LEU A 79 12.92 0.67 10.90
N GLY A 80 13.90 -0.21 11.09
CA GLY A 80 13.68 -1.48 11.76
C GLY A 80 13.09 -1.27 13.15
N TRP A 81 12.25 -2.20 13.62
CA TRP A 81 11.74 -2.15 14.99
C TRP A 81 12.91 -2.21 16.00
N PRO A 82 13.00 -1.29 16.98
CA PRO A 82 14.07 -1.32 17.99
C PRO A 82 13.91 -2.58 18.87
N ARG A 83 15.02 -3.26 19.16
CA ARG A 83 15.01 -4.55 19.89
C ARG A 83 16.13 -4.63 20.91
N GLY A 84 15.87 -5.38 21.98
CA GLY A 84 16.85 -5.73 23.00
C GLY A 84 17.18 -4.57 23.93
N ASP A 85 18.35 -4.70 24.56
CA ASP A 85 18.91 -3.69 25.45
C ASP A 85 20.20 -3.10 24.82
N PRO A 86 20.15 -1.85 24.32
CA PRO A 86 21.31 -1.17 23.77
C PRO A 86 22.43 -0.98 24.81
N ASP A 87 22.09 -0.84 26.09
CA ASP A 87 23.04 -0.49 27.14
C ASP A 87 23.61 -1.75 27.84
N ALA A 88 23.22 -2.97 27.41
CA ALA A 88 23.70 -4.22 27.99
C ALA A 88 25.18 -4.54 27.69
N SER A 89 25.78 -3.92 26.67
CA SER A 89 27.21 -4.03 26.34
C SER A 89 27.62 -2.95 25.33
N ASP A 90 28.91 -2.60 25.29
CA ASP A 90 29.45 -1.64 24.32
C ASP A 90 29.14 -2.01 22.87
N LYS A 91 29.21 -3.32 22.54
CA LYS A 91 28.88 -3.83 21.20
C LYS A 91 27.41 -3.61 20.83
N ASN A 92 26.49 -3.77 21.79
CA ASN A 92 25.08 -3.48 21.54
C ASN A 92 24.84 -1.98 21.36
N ALA A 93 25.51 -1.16 22.18
CA ALA A 93 25.42 0.29 22.11
C ALA A 93 25.93 0.81 20.74
N GLU A 94 27.09 0.33 20.30
CA GLU A 94 27.69 0.63 18.99
C GLU A 94 26.74 0.23 17.86
N ARG A 95 26.28 -1.03 17.82
CA ARG A 95 25.34 -1.49 16.78
C ARG A 95 24.04 -0.69 16.72
N PHE A 96 23.51 -0.31 17.89
CA PHE A 96 22.30 0.50 17.98
C PHE A 96 22.56 1.92 17.46
N ALA A 97 23.66 2.54 17.90
CA ALA A 97 24.10 3.85 17.46
C ALA A 97 24.34 3.90 15.94
N ASP A 98 25.09 2.94 15.39
CA ASP A 98 25.39 2.84 13.96
C ASP A 98 24.14 2.80 13.08
N TYR A 99 23.10 2.13 13.55
CA TYR A 99 21.85 2.01 12.81
C TYR A 99 20.97 3.25 12.95
N TYR A 100 20.79 3.79 14.15
CA TYR A 100 19.78 4.83 14.41
C TYR A 100 20.31 6.26 14.45
N ASN A 101 21.54 6.51 14.92
CA ASN A 101 21.98 7.85 15.32
C ASN A 101 21.87 8.88 14.19
N ALA A 102 22.50 8.63 13.05
CA ALA A 102 22.60 9.62 11.98
C ALA A 102 21.22 9.98 11.41
N LEU A 103 20.40 8.97 11.09
CA LEU A 103 19.07 9.20 10.52
C LEU A 103 18.12 9.84 11.53
N LEU A 104 18.13 9.43 12.81
CA LEU A 104 17.27 10.05 13.82
C LEU A 104 17.71 11.46 14.19
N ALA A 105 19.02 11.75 14.18
CA ALA A 105 19.52 13.12 14.38
C ALA A 105 19.00 14.04 13.26
N TYR A 106 19.11 13.61 12.00
CA TYR A 106 18.57 14.33 10.86
C TYR A 106 17.05 14.51 10.96
N CYS A 107 16.31 13.43 11.28
CA CYS A 107 14.86 13.51 11.46
C CYS A 107 14.48 14.48 12.58
N ARG A 108 15.23 14.50 13.69
CA ARG A 108 14.99 15.42 14.80
C ARG A 108 15.25 16.87 14.42
N GLU A 109 16.38 17.15 13.78
CA GLU A 109 16.77 18.48 13.32
C GLU A 109 15.71 19.07 12.39
N HIS A 110 15.20 18.25 11.47
CA HIS A 110 14.23 18.66 10.45
C HIS A 110 12.77 18.37 10.82
N LYS A 111 12.51 17.87 12.03
CA LYS A 111 11.18 17.44 12.49
C LYS A 111 10.50 16.51 11.48
N LEU A 112 11.19 15.50 10.96
CA LEU A 112 10.60 14.57 10.01
C LEU A 112 9.71 13.52 10.70
N PRO A 113 8.63 13.07 10.03
CA PRO A 113 7.90 11.88 10.43
C PRO A 113 8.82 10.65 10.31
N ILE A 114 8.53 9.60 11.10
CA ILE A 114 9.26 8.32 11.02
C ILE A 114 8.27 7.15 11.01
N CYS A 115 8.64 6.05 10.36
CA CYS A 115 7.89 4.81 10.45
C CYS A 115 8.77 3.64 10.88
N PHE A 116 8.20 2.76 11.70
CA PHE A 116 8.80 1.52 12.15
C PHE A 116 8.07 0.34 11.54
N ARG A 117 8.81 -0.50 10.83
CA ARG A 117 8.27 -1.75 10.30
C ARG A 117 8.38 -2.83 11.36
N ALA A 118 7.23 -3.32 11.79
CA ALA A 118 7.09 -4.39 12.75
C ALA A 118 6.84 -5.75 12.08
N THR A 119 6.72 -6.77 12.91
CA THR A 119 6.13 -8.05 12.55
C THR A 119 4.61 -7.97 12.79
N GLN A 120 4.02 -9.07 13.24
CA GLN A 120 2.62 -9.22 13.64
C GLN A 120 2.57 -9.37 15.16
N TRP A 121 2.30 -8.27 15.86
CA TRP A 121 2.43 -8.18 17.33
C TRP A 121 1.57 -9.23 18.04
N GLU A 122 0.32 -9.35 17.60
CA GLU A 122 -0.68 -10.25 18.13
C GLU A 122 -0.34 -11.74 17.96
N ALA A 123 0.58 -12.11 17.06
CA ALA A 123 0.98 -13.52 16.89
C ALA A 123 1.70 -14.10 18.12
N MET A 124 2.24 -13.28 19.03
CA MET A 124 2.78 -13.80 20.28
C MET A 124 1.72 -14.50 21.13
N LEU A 125 0.46 -14.08 21.00
CA LEU A 125 -0.68 -14.60 21.79
C LEU A 125 -1.09 -16.02 21.38
N VAL A 126 -0.52 -16.59 20.31
CA VAL A 126 -0.72 -18.01 19.93
C VAL A 126 0.50 -18.88 20.20
N LYS A 127 1.55 -18.32 20.82
CA LYS A 127 2.70 -19.09 21.31
C LYS A 127 2.27 -20.06 22.41
N ARG A 128 3.13 -21.05 22.67
CA ARG A 128 2.88 -22.14 23.61
C ARG A 128 2.42 -21.62 24.99
N GLN A 129 3.11 -20.62 25.55
CA GLN A 129 2.79 -20.11 26.88
C GLN A 129 1.36 -19.55 27.01
N TYR A 130 0.77 -19.03 25.93
CA TYR A 130 -0.60 -18.53 25.91
C TYR A 130 -1.63 -19.64 25.69
N ARG A 131 -1.23 -20.68 24.95
CA ARG A 131 -2.10 -21.83 24.64
C ARG A 131 -2.26 -22.80 25.81
N GLU A 132 -1.32 -22.79 26.74
CA GLU A 132 -1.32 -23.59 27.97
C GLU A 132 -2.00 -22.87 29.16
N LEU A 133 -2.45 -21.62 28.98
CA LEU A 133 -3.25 -20.92 29.99
C LEU A 133 -4.62 -21.58 30.18
N PRO A 134 -5.27 -21.39 31.35
CA PRO A 134 -6.67 -21.74 31.55
C PRO A 134 -7.58 -21.18 30.45
N ALA A 135 -8.69 -21.86 30.17
CA ALA A 135 -9.56 -21.56 29.02
C ALA A 135 -10.10 -20.12 29.04
N GLU A 136 -10.29 -19.54 30.22
CA GLU A 136 -10.78 -18.19 30.45
C GLU A 136 -9.72 -17.12 30.13
N LYS A 137 -8.43 -17.51 30.13
CA LYS A 137 -7.28 -16.62 29.88
C LYS A 137 -6.59 -16.89 28.53
N CYS A 138 -6.87 -18.01 27.88
CA CYS A 138 -6.25 -18.39 26.61
C CYS A 138 -6.83 -17.57 25.42
N PRO A 139 -6.07 -16.68 24.77
CA PRO A 139 -6.57 -15.87 23.63
C PRO A 139 -6.72 -16.68 22.33
N ALA A 140 -6.14 -17.88 22.27
CA ALA A 140 -6.21 -18.75 21.11
C ALA A 140 -7.56 -19.47 20.98
N VAL A 141 -7.82 -20.07 19.82
CA VAL A 141 -9.03 -20.86 19.56
C VAL A 141 -8.98 -22.16 20.36
N ILE A 142 -10.04 -22.38 21.15
CA ILE A 142 -10.34 -23.65 21.82
C ILE A 142 -11.43 -24.34 21.01
N THR A 143 -11.18 -25.58 20.61
CA THR A 143 -12.12 -26.42 19.84
C THR A 143 -13.17 -27.06 20.75
N PRO A 144 -14.27 -27.62 20.20
CA PRO A 144 -15.36 -28.18 21.00
C PRO A 144 -14.93 -29.35 21.91
N ASP A 145 -13.89 -30.09 21.51
CA ASP A 145 -13.22 -31.17 22.26
C ASP A 145 -12.19 -30.64 23.29
N GLY A 146 -12.06 -29.32 23.44
CA GLY A 146 -11.18 -28.69 24.44
C GLY A 146 -9.74 -28.48 24.00
N LYS A 147 -9.38 -28.79 22.75
CA LYS A 147 -8.02 -28.59 22.23
C LYS A 147 -7.76 -27.12 21.84
N THR A 148 -6.61 -26.60 22.24
CA THR A 148 -6.15 -25.27 21.81
C THR A 148 -5.34 -25.35 20.52
N ILE A 149 -5.73 -24.59 19.49
CA ILE A 149 -4.99 -24.48 18.22
C ILE A 149 -4.30 -23.11 18.08
N ALA A 150 -3.21 -23.05 17.33
CA ALA A 150 -2.40 -21.84 17.14
C ALA A 150 -3.04 -20.84 16.16
N LYS A 151 -4.25 -20.38 16.50
CA LYS A 151 -4.99 -19.31 15.82
C LYS A 151 -5.61 -18.38 16.87
N LEU A 152 -5.60 -17.08 16.59
CA LEU A 152 -6.27 -16.08 17.43
C LEU A 152 -7.78 -16.26 17.38
N SER A 153 -8.44 -16.08 18.53
CA SER A 153 -9.89 -16.19 18.63
C SER A 153 -10.55 -14.81 18.75
N PRO A 154 -11.47 -14.44 17.84
CA PRO A 154 -12.30 -13.23 17.99
C PRO A 154 -13.35 -13.36 19.10
N PHE A 155 -13.39 -14.51 19.79
CA PHE A 155 -14.29 -14.79 20.90
C PHE A 155 -13.51 -15.14 22.19
N GLY A 156 -12.18 -15.07 22.16
CA GLY A 156 -11.31 -15.31 23.31
C GLY A 156 -11.27 -14.13 24.29
N PRO A 157 -10.62 -14.25 25.44
CA PRO A 157 -10.47 -13.14 26.38
C PRO A 157 -9.76 -11.93 25.75
N VAL A 158 -10.14 -10.73 26.20
CA VAL A 158 -9.60 -9.45 25.72
C VAL A 158 -8.30 -9.10 26.47
N ASN A 159 -8.23 -9.33 27.78
CA ASN A 159 -7.09 -8.90 28.61
C ASN A 159 -5.70 -9.27 28.07
N PRO A 160 -5.43 -10.48 27.53
CA PRO A 160 -4.11 -10.82 26.98
C PRO A 160 -3.68 -9.95 25.80
N TRP A 161 -4.59 -9.24 25.14
CA TRP A 161 -4.25 -8.33 24.05
C TRP A 161 -3.46 -7.11 24.50
N ARG A 162 -3.34 -6.85 25.81
CA ARG A 162 -2.44 -5.81 26.36
C ARG A 162 -0.97 -6.24 26.36
N ASP A 163 -0.70 -7.54 26.46
CA ASP A 163 0.65 -8.09 26.66
C ASP A 163 1.69 -7.72 25.59
N PRO A 164 1.33 -7.58 24.29
CA PRO A 164 2.32 -7.18 23.28
C PRO A 164 2.95 -5.82 23.54
N ALA A 165 2.33 -4.95 24.35
CA ALA A 165 2.96 -3.70 24.79
C ALA A 165 4.28 -3.95 25.53
N ALA A 166 4.32 -4.94 26.43
CA ALA A 166 5.52 -5.29 27.19
C ALA A 166 6.63 -5.86 26.30
N GLU A 167 6.27 -6.74 25.37
CA GLU A 167 7.23 -7.40 24.47
C GLU A 167 7.83 -6.45 23.43
N TYR A 168 7.00 -5.55 22.87
CA TYR A 168 7.39 -4.79 21.68
C TYR A 168 7.65 -3.31 21.95
N VAL A 169 7.05 -2.71 22.99
CA VAL A 169 7.13 -1.26 23.23
C VAL A 169 7.85 -0.93 24.54
N ASP A 170 7.52 -1.61 25.65
CA ASP A 170 8.18 -1.40 26.95
C ASP A 170 9.57 -2.06 27.01
N THR A 171 10.43 -1.71 26.06
CA THR A 171 11.77 -2.26 25.92
C THR A 171 12.82 -1.16 26.12
N PRO A 172 14.03 -1.48 26.62
CA PRO A 172 15.09 -0.49 26.75
C PRO A 172 15.43 0.18 25.40
N ALA A 173 15.46 -0.60 24.30
CA ALA A 173 15.69 -0.05 22.96
C ALA A 173 14.65 0.99 22.53
N MET A 174 13.36 0.74 22.75
CA MET A 174 12.30 1.70 22.40
C MET A 174 12.35 2.95 23.28
N LYS A 175 12.69 2.81 24.57
CA LYS A 175 12.90 3.94 25.48
C LYS A 175 14.09 4.80 25.05
N LYS A 176 15.22 4.16 24.70
CA LYS A 176 16.39 4.84 24.15
C LYS A 176 16.07 5.62 22.88
N LEU A 177 15.29 5.02 21.98
CA LEU A 177 14.89 5.65 20.73
C LEU A 177 14.02 6.90 20.97
N GLN A 178 13.10 6.85 21.93
CA GLN A 178 12.33 8.02 22.36
C GLN A 178 13.21 9.13 22.94
N GLN A 179 14.30 8.81 23.63
CA GLN A 179 15.25 9.82 24.13
C GLN A 179 16.04 10.48 22.99
N MET A 180 16.39 9.72 21.96
CA MET A 180 17.12 10.24 20.79
C MET A 180 16.26 11.22 19.98
N TYR A 181 14.97 10.90 19.83
CA TYR A 181 13.99 11.75 19.15
C TYR A 181 12.74 11.97 20.04
N PRO A 182 12.78 12.93 20.96
CA PRO A 182 11.74 13.09 21.99
C PRO A 182 10.41 13.65 21.47
N ASP A 183 10.45 14.44 20.39
CA ASP A 183 9.30 15.20 19.89
C ASP A 183 9.03 14.95 18.39
N PRO A 184 8.80 13.70 17.94
CA PRO A 184 8.50 13.43 16.54
C PRO A 184 7.09 13.94 16.20
N PRO A 185 6.88 14.54 15.02
CA PRO A 185 5.58 15.08 14.65
C PRO A 185 4.57 13.97 14.29
N LEU A 186 5.07 12.80 13.88
CA LEU A 186 4.30 11.62 13.52
C LEU A 186 5.18 10.38 13.63
N VAL A 187 4.65 9.32 14.24
CA VAL A 187 5.28 8.00 14.29
C VAL A 187 4.30 6.98 13.74
N LEU A 188 4.68 6.25 12.69
CA LEU A 188 3.87 5.13 12.19
C LEU A 188 4.43 3.80 12.70
N PHE A 189 3.60 3.03 13.38
CA PHE A 189 3.87 1.63 13.69
C PHE A 189 3.17 0.78 12.64
N VAL A 190 3.97 0.24 11.71
CA VAL A 190 3.47 -0.51 10.55
C VAL A 190 3.57 -2.01 10.83
N SER A 191 2.42 -2.65 11.05
CA SER A 191 2.32 -4.09 11.32
C SER A 191 2.29 -4.89 10.01
N ASN A 192 2.97 -6.04 10.01
CA ASN A 192 2.82 -7.04 8.94
C ASN A 192 1.44 -7.71 8.99
N ASN A 193 0.74 -7.71 10.14
CA ASN A 193 -0.68 -8.10 10.28
C ASN A 193 -1.07 -9.42 9.56
N GLU A 194 -0.23 -10.45 9.66
CA GLU A 194 -0.46 -11.79 9.09
C GLU A 194 -0.49 -12.86 10.19
N ALA A 195 -0.84 -12.50 11.42
CA ALA A 195 -1.03 -13.48 12.49
C ALA A 195 -2.13 -14.49 12.11
N PRO A 196 -1.95 -15.79 12.41
CA PRO A 196 -2.99 -16.78 12.18
C PRO A 196 -4.24 -16.47 13.02
N ASP A 197 -5.38 -16.33 12.36
CA ASP A 197 -6.66 -15.98 12.99
C ASP A 197 -7.78 -16.98 12.63
N LEU A 198 -8.84 -16.97 13.43
CA LEU A 198 -10.06 -17.73 13.12
C LEU A 198 -10.88 -16.98 12.07
N ARG A 199 -10.97 -17.52 10.87
CA ARG A 199 -11.82 -16.96 9.80
C ARG A 199 -13.30 -17.14 10.11
N TRP A 200 -14.14 -16.23 9.62
CA TRP A 200 -15.59 -16.23 9.90
C TRP A 200 -16.29 -17.54 9.48
N HIS A 201 -15.86 -18.18 8.38
CA HIS A 201 -16.44 -19.45 7.92
C HIS A 201 -15.96 -20.66 8.74
N GLN A 202 -14.97 -20.45 9.62
CA GLN A 202 -14.40 -21.46 10.52
C GLN A 202 -14.91 -21.31 11.96
N VAL A 203 -15.78 -20.34 12.25
CA VAL A 203 -16.15 -19.99 13.65
C VAL A 203 -16.77 -21.14 14.43
N GLU A 204 -17.43 -22.08 13.78
CA GLU A 204 -18.00 -23.27 14.41
C GLU A 204 -16.93 -24.28 14.89
N GLN A 205 -15.66 -24.08 14.53
CA GLN A 205 -14.52 -24.76 15.15
C GLN A 205 -14.18 -24.19 16.55
N SER A 206 -14.79 -23.09 16.98
CA SER A 206 -14.56 -22.51 18.30
C SER A 206 -15.66 -22.92 19.28
N LYS A 207 -15.26 -23.54 20.39
CA LYS A 207 -16.14 -23.82 21.54
C LYS A 207 -16.84 -22.56 22.03
N ARG A 208 -16.11 -21.44 22.17
CA ARG A 208 -16.67 -20.17 22.64
C ARG A 208 -17.75 -19.61 21.71
N TYR A 209 -17.58 -19.77 20.40
CA TYR A 209 -18.61 -19.40 19.44
C TYR A 209 -19.85 -20.28 19.58
N LEU A 210 -19.66 -21.61 19.64
CA LEU A 210 -20.75 -22.57 19.76
C LEU A 210 -21.54 -22.39 21.07
N ASP A 211 -20.85 -22.20 22.19
CA ASP A 211 -21.47 -21.99 23.50
C ASP A 211 -22.31 -20.70 23.52
N ARG A 212 -21.86 -19.65 22.80
CA ARG A 212 -22.54 -18.34 22.77
C ARG A 212 -23.66 -18.25 21.74
N TYR A 213 -23.48 -18.84 20.57
CA TYR A 213 -24.34 -18.60 19.39
C TYR A 213 -24.94 -19.85 18.77
N GLY A 214 -24.50 -21.05 19.16
CA GLY A 214 -24.91 -22.31 18.54
C GLY A 214 -24.33 -22.54 17.13
N LYS A 215 -24.73 -23.67 16.52
CA LYS A 215 -24.35 -24.07 15.15
C LYS A 215 -25.30 -23.48 14.10
N GLY A 216 -24.88 -23.49 12.84
CA GLY A 216 -25.77 -23.26 11.69
C GLY A 216 -26.24 -21.81 11.52
N ARG A 217 -25.55 -20.84 12.15
CA ARG A 217 -25.91 -19.43 11.99
C ARG A 217 -25.61 -18.95 10.56
N PRO A 218 -26.40 -18.00 10.01
CA PRO A 218 -26.16 -17.45 8.68
C PRO A 218 -24.79 -16.78 8.55
N ASP A 219 -24.23 -16.79 7.34
CA ASP A 219 -22.90 -16.22 7.08
C ASP A 219 -22.78 -14.73 7.40
N VAL A 220 -23.84 -13.95 7.14
CA VAL A 220 -23.87 -12.51 7.48
C VAL A 220 -23.71 -12.33 8.99
N PHE A 221 -24.40 -13.16 9.80
CA PHE A 221 -24.26 -13.15 11.25
C PHE A 221 -22.83 -13.52 11.67
N LYS A 222 -22.27 -14.59 11.10
CA LYS A 222 -20.89 -15.04 11.38
C LYS A 222 -19.87 -13.95 11.09
N ARG A 223 -19.94 -13.31 9.91
CA ARG A 223 -19.07 -12.17 9.54
C ARG A 223 -19.21 -11.01 10.51
N HIS A 224 -20.44 -10.65 10.87
CA HIS A 224 -20.71 -9.55 11.81
C HIS A 224 -20.06 -9.80 13.17
N VAL A 225 -20.33 -10.94 13.82
CA VAL A 225 -19.79 -11.22 15.16
C VAL A 225 -18.28 -11.44 15.16
N THR A 226 -17.70 -11.98 14.08
CA THR A 226 -16.24 -12.04 13.92
C THR A 226 -15.64 -10.64 13.80
N GLY A 227 -16.22 -9.76 12.98
CA GLY A 227 -15.79 -8.37 12.84
C GLY A 227 -15.84 -7.61 14.17
N LYS A 228 -16.95 -7.69 14.90
CA LYS A 228 -17.09 -7.09 16.23
C LYS A 228 -16.08 -7.65 17.24
N GLY A 229 -15.77 -8.94 17.16
CA GLY A 229 -14.72 -9.55 17.99
C GLY A 229 -13.34 -8.91 17.76
N TRP A 230 -12.98 -8.61 16.51
CA TRP A 230 -11.72 -7.90 16.25
C TRP A 230 -11.77 -6.43 16.68
N MET A 231 -12.92 -5.75 16.49
CA MET A 231 -13.14 -4.38 16.98
C MET A 231 -13.03 -4.25 18.50
N GLU A 232 -13.27 -5.32 19.25
CA GLU A 232 -13.11 -5.31 20.72
C GLU A 232 -11.65 -5.48 21.17
N ARG A 233 -10.83 -6.20 20.39
CA ARG A 233 -9.51 -6.68 20.84
C ARG A 233 -8.36 -5.79 20.42
N TYR A 234 -8.34 -5.35 19.17
CA TYR A 234 -7.24 -4.54 18.65
C TYR A 234 -7.15 -3.14 19.28
N PRO A 235 -8.24 -2.43 19.59
CA PRO A 235 -8.13 -1.15 20.31
C PRO A 235 -7.43 -1.30 21.67
N VAL A 236 -7.67 -2.41 22.38
CA VAL A 236 -6.99 -2.71 23.65
C VAL A 236 -5.50 -2.94 23.47
N LEU A 237 -5.10 -3.62 22.39
CA LEU A 237 -3.70 -3.77 21.99
C LEU A 237 -3.04 -2.42 21.73
N PHE A 238 -3.67 -1.59 20.90
CA PHE A 238 -3.13 -0.30 20.50
C PHE A 238 -3.08 0.70 21.66
N GLU A 239 -4.08 0.71 22.53
CA GLU A 239 -4.09 1.49 23.76
C GLU A 239 -2.93 1.07 24.67
N ALA A 240 -2.77 -0.22 24.97
CA ALA A 240 -1.67 -0.69 25.82
C ALA A 240 -0.29 -0.38 25.23
N MET A 241 -0.12 -0.57 23.92
CA MET A 241 1.13 -0.20 23.22
C MET A 241 1.40 1.30 23.28
N ARG A 242 0.36 2.14 23.19
CA ARG A 242 0.47 3.60 23.34
C ARG A 242 0.86 3.96 24.77
N GLU A 243 0.20 3.39 25.78
CA GLU A 243 0.47 3.62 27.21
C GLU A 243 1.90 3.25 27.62
N ALA A 244 2.49 2.22 26.99
CA ALA A 244 3.86 1.77 27.25
C ALA A 244 4.96 2.73 26.75
N LEU A 245 4.63 3.69 25.89
CA LEU A 245 5.57 4.73 25.48
C LEU A 245 5.86 5.67 26.68
N ILE A 246 7.09 6.16 26.79
CA ILE A 246 7.51 7.05 27.89
C ILE A 246 7.39 8.54 27.55
N SER A 247 7.34 8.89 26.26
CA SER A 247 7.15 10.27 25.78
C SER A 247 5.68 10.56 25.49
N GLU A 248 5.14 11.63 26.09
CA GLU A 248 3.76 12.07 25.82
C GLU A 248 3.56 12.53 24.36
N THR A 249 4.58 13.13 23.74
CA THR A 249 4.53 13.43 22.30
C THR A 249 4.35 12.14 21.49
N TRP A 250 5.15 11.11 21.79
CA TRP A 250 5.04 9.82 21.10
C TRP A 250 3.65 9.20 21.29
N LYS A 251 3.12 9.20 22.52
CA LYS A 251 1.77 8.72 22.81
C LYS A 251 0.73 9.43 21.95
N LYS A 252 0.83 10.75 21.79
CA LYS A 252 -0.09 11.55 20.99
C LYS A 252 0.06 11.30 19.49
N ASN A 253 1.30 11.18 19.01
CA ASN A 253 1.61 11.23 17.58
C ASN A 253 1.80 9.85 16.93
N VAL A 254 1.68 8.75 17.69
CA VAL A 254 1.75 7.40 17.13
C VAL A 254 0.44 6.99 16.43
N ARG A 255 0.58 6.34 15.27
CA ARG A 255 -0.52 5.73 14.52
C ARG A 255 -0.21 4.27 14.18
N PHE A 256 -1.20 3.41 14.31
CA PHE A 256 -1.10 1.98 13.99
C PHE A 256 -1.61 1.69 12.58
N VAL A 257 -0.72 1.23 11.70
CA VAL A 257 -1.01 0.96 10.28
C VAL A 257 -0.90 -0.55 10.03
N GLY A 258 -1.95 -1.16 9.49
CA GLY A 258 -1.98 -2.60 9.21
C GLY A 258 -1.73 -2.91 7.73
N TYR A 259 -0.76 -3.78 7.45
CA TYR A 259 -0.64 -4.40 6.13
C TYR A 259 -1.88 -5.24 5.83
N GLY A 260 -2.46 -5.09 4.64
CA GLY A 260 -3.67 -5.81 4.25
C GLY A 260 -4.91 -5.48 5.09
N ALA A 261 -4.83 -4.51 6.02
CA ALA A 261 -5.94 -4.06 6.85
C ALA A 261 -6.92 -3.16 6.09
N PHE A 262 -7.25 -3.51 4.84
CA PHE A 262 -8.21 -2.81 3.99
C PHE A 262 -8.77 -3.75 2.93
N GLY A 263 -9.92 -3.42 2.36
CA GLY A 263 -10.50 -4.18 1.26
C GLY A 263 -11.89 -4.74 1.58
N PRO A 264 -12.35 -5.75 0.80
CA PRO A 264 -11.56 -6.61 -0.08
C PRO A 264 -11.27 -6.01 -1.47
N SER A 265 -10.07 -6.26 -2.00
CA SER A 265 -9.70 -5.93 -3.40
C SER A 265 -10.37 -6.81 -4.45
N HIS A 266 -10.82 -7.99 -4.03
CA HIS A 266 -11.48 -8.99 -4.87
C HIS A 266 -13.00 -8.83 -4.91
N PHE A 267 -13.54 -7.72 -4.43
CA PHE A 267 -14.97 -7.43 -4.40
C PHE A 267 -15.63 -7.69 -5.77
N GLY A 268 -16.52 -8.67 -5.81
CA GLY A 268 -17.26 -9.04 -7.02
C GLY A 268 -16.55 -9.92 -8.04
N ARG A 269 -15.31 -10.39 -7.78
CA ARG A 269 -14.47 -11.00 -8.83
C ARG A 269 -14.92 -12.41 -9.24
N TRP A 270 -15.42 -13.21 -8.30
CA TRP A 270 -15.98 -14.55 -8.51
C TRP A 270 -17.00 -14.85 -7.40
N SER A 271 -17.91 -15.81 -7.58
CA SER A 271 -19.00 -16.09 -6.63
C SER A 271 -18.58 -16.24 -5.15
N GLY A 272 -17.41 -16.84 -4.88
CA GLY A 272 -16.86 -17.08 -3.54
C GLY A 272 -16.07 -15.91 -2.93
N TRP A 273 -16.05 -14.72 -3.54
CA TRP A 273 -15.24 -13.60 -3.04
C TRP A 273 -15.57 -13.21 -1.59
N LYS A 274 -16.82 -13.42 -1.15
CA LYS A 274 -17.27 -13.09 0.22
C LYS A 274 -16.61 -13.97 1.30
N GLU A 275 -16.13 -15.17 0.96
CA GLU A 275 -15.41 -16.07 1.87
C GLU A 275 -14.16 -15.46 2.48
N TYR A 276 -13.56 -14.53 1.74
CA TYR A 276 -12.31 -13.85 2.07
C TYR A 276 -12.55 -12.42 2.58
N SER A 277 -13.78 -12.10 3.01
CA SER A 277 -14.16 -10.78 3.50
C SER A 277 -15.01 -10.86 4.76
N LEU A 278 -15.03 -9.77 5.53
CA LEU A 278 -15.93 -9.58 6.68
C LEU A 278 -17.08 -8.63 6.35
N ILE A 279 -17.48 -8.56 5.08
CA ILE A 279 -18.55 -7.67 4.62
C ILE A 279 -19.89 -7.98 5.29
N THR A 280 -20.57 -6.90 5.66
CA THR A 280 -21.94 -6.89 6.18
C THR A 280 -22.71 -5.72 5.54
N ASP A 281 -23.96 -5.50 5.92
CA ASP A 281 -24.71 -4.32 5.50
C ASP A 281 -24.19 -3.03 6.17
N GLU A 282 -23.57 -3.17 7.36
CA GLU A 282 -22.98 -2.06 8.11
C GLU A 282 -21.66 -1.57 7.50
N TRP A 283 -20.81 -2.47 7.00
CA TRP A 283 -19.49 -2.12 6.48
C TRP A 283 -19.02 -3.05 5.36
N THR A 284 -18.19 -2.54 4.44
CA THR A 284 -17.40 -3.41 3.55
C THR A 284 -16.23 -4.11 4.25
N SER A 285 -15.63 -3.47 5.26
CA SER A 285 -14.63 -4.06 6.15
C SER A 285 -14.68 -3.43 7.54
N PRO A 286 -14.39 -4.19 8.61
CA PRO A 286 -14.31 -3.64 9.96
C PRO A 286 -13.02 -2.84 10.21
N ASN A 287 -12.05 -2.86 9.29
CA ASN A 287 -10.67 -2.44 9.60
C ASN A 287 -10.52 -0.95 9.94
N TRP A 288 -11.33 -0.05 9.39
CA TRP A 288 -11.29 1.39 9.76
C TRP A 288 -11.93 1.69 11.11
N HIS A 289 -12.55 0.71 11.76
CA HIS A 289 -12.91 0.79 13.19
C HIS A 289 -11.82 0.23 14.11
N ILE A 290 -10.77 -0.35 13.53
CA ILE A 290 -9.73 -1.07 14.25
C ILE A 290 -8.41 -0.30 14.16
N TRP A 291 -7.95 -0.03 12.94
CA TRP A 291 -6.64 0.55 12.63
C TRP A 291 -6.73 2.06 12.41
N ASP A 292 -5.65 2.77 12.75
CA ASP A 292 -5.49 4.19 12.41
C ASP A 292 -5.19 4.38 10.91
N GLY A 293 -4.76 3.31 10.23
CA GLY A 293 -4.48 3.31 8.81
C GLY A 293 -4.23 1.93 8.22
N ALA A 294 -4.07 1.88 6.90
CA ALA A 294 -3.80 0.64 6.18
C ALA A 294 -2.80 0.81 5.04
N SER A 295 -2.12 -0.31 4.75
CA SER A 295 -1.26 -0.50 3.57
C SER A 295 -1.67 -1.78 2.84
N PRO A 296 -2.74 -1.78 2.02
CA PRO A 296 -3.12 -2.97 1.28
C PRO A 296 -2.15 -3.28 0.14
N SER A 297 -2.17 -4.54 -0.27
CA SER A 297 -1.33 -5.11 -1.31
C SER A 297 -1.79 -4.65 -2.70
N TYR A 298 -1.09 -3.69 -3.29
CA TYR A 298 -1.13 -3.39 -4.72
C TYR A 298 -0.07 -4.26 -5.42
N TYR A 299 -0.30 -5.59 -5.45
CA TYR A 299 0.72 -6.60 -5.78
C TYR A 299 0.43 -7.42 -7.04
N THR A 300 1.43 -7.60 -7.90
CA THR A 300 1.37 -8.56 -9.00
C THR A 300 1.80 -9.96 -8.54
N HIS A 301 0.96 -10.60 -7.71
CA HIS A 301 1.24 -11.87 -7.04
C HIS A 301 1.74 -13.00 -7.95
N ASN A 302 2.87 -13.62 -7.62
CA ASN A 302 3.39 -14.83 -8.30
C ASN A 302 2.56 -16.10 -8.12
N TRP A 303 1.71 -16.18 -7.08
CA TRP A 303 0.90 -17.38 -6.78
C TRP A 303 -0.48 -17.38 -7.44
N ASN A 304 -0.81 -16.39 -8.27
CA ASN A 304 -2.04 -16.39 -9.05
C ASN A 304 -1.80 -15.87 -10.48
N ASP A 305 -2.85 -16.01 -11.29
CA ASP A 305 -2.82 -15.67 -12.71
C ASP A 305 -2.83 -14.16 -12.99
N ASN A 306 -2.79 -13.28 -11.98
CA ASN A 306 -2.87 -11.86 -12.25
C ASN A 306 -1.72 -11.37 -13.15
N ARG A 307 -2.05 -10.41 -13.99
CA ARG A 307 -1.14 -9.72 -14.91
C ARG A 307 -1.54 -8.25 -14.91
N ASP A 308 -0.55 -7.36 -14.87
CA ASP A 308 -0.71 -5.91 -15.02
C ASP A 308 -1.35 -5.46 -16.35
N HIS A 309 -1.45 -6.34 -17.35
CA HIS A 309 -2.10 -6.07 -18.63
C HIS A 309 -3.46 -6.76 -18.82
N TRP A 310 -3.98 -7.47 -17.82
CA TRP A 310 -5.28 -8.14 -17.91
C TRP A 310 -6.39 -7.44 -17.14
N VAL A 311 -7.64 -7.82 -17.39
CA VAL A 311 -8.76 -7.52 -16.50
C VAL A 311 -8.53 -8.04 -15.09
N PHE A 312 -7.92 -9.23 -14.95
CA PHE A 312 -7.39 -9.68 -13.67
C PHE A 312 -6.01 -9.07 -13.40
N SER A 313 -6.03 -7.76 -13.14
CA SER A 313 -4.89 -6.94 -12.71
C SER A 313 -5.19 -6.27 -11.37
N THR A 314 -4.15 -5.86 -10.66
CA THR A 314 -4.31 -4.99 -9.49
C THR A 314 -4.89 -3.63 -9.83
N GLN A 315 -4.63 -3.14 -11.05
CA GLN A 315 -5.18 -1.89 -11.58
C GLN A 315 -6.72 -1.93 -11.63
N VAL A 316 -7.31 -3.03 -12.14
CA VAL A 316 -8.77 -3.21 -12.14
C VAL A 316 -9.28 -3.48 -10.72
N GLN A 317 -8.64 -4.38 -9.96
CA GLN A 317 -9.07 -4.71 -8.60
C GLN A 317 -9.18 -3.49 -7.69
N SER A 318 -8.17 -2.63 -7.72
CA SER A 318 -8.06 -1.44 -6.86
C SER A 318 -9.12 -0.37 -7.16
N MET A 319 -9.80 -0.40 -8.31
CA MET A 319 -10.94 0.49 -8.54
C MET A 319 -12.10 0.24 -7.55
N ASN A 320 -12.19 -0.98 -7.00
CA ASN A 320 -13.15 -1.28 -5.93
C ASN A 320 -12.78 -0.65 -4.58
N TRP A 321 -11.54 -0.14 -4.41
CA TRP A 321 -11.15 0.54 -3.16
C TRP A 321 -11.67 1.96 -3.07
N ILE A 322 -12.06 2.60 -4.18
CA ILE A 322 -12.46 4.02 -4.17
C ILE A 322 -13.63 4.28 -3.21
N PHE A 323 -14.73 3.55 -3.36
CA PHE A 323 -15.88 3.73 -2.48
C PHE A 323 -15.60 3.21 -1.06
N GLN A 324 -14.73 2.20 -0.90
CA GLN A 324 -14.33 1.69 0.41
C GLN A 324 -13.51 2.73 1.18
N LEU A 325 -12.69 3.54 0.49
CA LEU A 325 -11.95 4.64 1.10
C LEU A 325 -12.89 5.74 1.58
N GLU A 326 -13.94 6.02 0.81
CA GLU A 326 -15.00 6.93 1.24
C GLU A 326 -15.72 6.41 2.49
N GLU A 327 -15.97 5.09 2.60
CA GLU A 327 -16.50 4.51 3.85
C GLU A 327 -15.52 4.67 5.01
N ALA A 328 -14.23 4.37 4.79
CA ALA A 328 -13.20 4.49 5.81
C ALA A 328 -13.08 5.92 6.36
N TRP A 329 -13.03 6.94 5.49
CA TRP A 329 -12.94 8.34 5.91
C TRP A 329 -14.22 8.90 6.54
N LYS A 330 -15.39 8.31 6.24
CA LYS A 330 -16.62 8.66 6.98
C LYS A 330 -16.56 8.21 8.43
N VAL A 331 -15.90 7.08 8.71
CA VAL A 331 -15.74 6.54 10.06
C VAL A 331 -14.56 7.20 10.79
N ASN A 332 -13.42 7.29 10.11
CA ASN A 332 -12.19 7.89 10.64
C ASN A 332 -11.66 8.91 9.62
N PRO A 333 -12.00 10.20 9.78
CA PRO A 333 -11.54 11.26 8.87
C PRO A 333 -10.01 11.38 8.76
N ASP A 334 -9.29 10.91 9.77
CA ASP A 334 -7.83 10.92 9.84
C ASP A 334 -7.19 9.60 9.37
N PHE A 335 -7.96 8.64 8.85
CA PHE A 335 -7.48 7.32 8.45
C PHE A 335 -6.28 7.43 7.49
N TRP A 336 -5.15 6.89 7.92
CA TRP A 336 -3.91 6.92 7.17
C TRP A 336 -3.97 5.90 6.02
N TRP A 337 -3.95 6.40 4.79
CA TRP A 337 -4.03 5.57 3.60
C TRP A 337 -2.70 5.56 2.86
N GLU A 338 -2.09 4.38 2.76
CA GLU A 338 -0.93 4.11 1.91
C GLU A 338 -1.19 2.87 1.05
N ILE A 339 -0.31 2.57 0.09
CA ILE A 339 -0.33 1.29 -0.65
C ILE A 339 1.02 0.61 -0.55
N SER A 340 1.00 -0.73 -0.40
CA SER A 340 2.21 -1.53 -0.57
C SER A 340 2.32 -2.00 -2.01
N THR A 341 3.46 -1.80 -2.66
CA THR A 341 3.73 -2.33 -4.02
C THR A 341 4.69 -3.52 -3.96
N TRP A 342 4.42 -4.54 -4.75
CA TRP A 342 5.32 -5.68 -4.98
C TRP A 342 5.05 -6.24 -6.37
N ASP A 343 6.12 -6.42 -7.13
CA ASP A 343 6.07 -6.93 -8.50
C ASP A 343 5.93 -8.46 -8.58
N GLY A 344 5.87 -9.16 -7.44
CA GLY A 344 5.71 -10.62 -7.40
C GLY A 344 7.01 -11.40 -7.52
N ASN A 345 8.17 -10.75 -7.43
CA ASN A 345 9.45 -11.44 -7.55
C ASN A 345 9.96 -12.00 -6.22
N ALA A 346 10.56 -13.19 -6.28
CA ALA A 346 11.19 -13.83 -5.12
C ALA A 346 12.35 -12.98 -4.60
N SER A 347 12.67 -13.11 -3.31
CA SER A 347 13.73 -12.33 -2.67
C SER A 347 15.14 -12.60 -3.23
N ASP A 348 15.34 -13.77 -3.81
CA ASP A 348 16.56 -14.27 -4.44
C ASP A 348 16.56 -14.10 -5.97
N TRP A 349 15.50 -13.52 -6.54
CA TRP A 349 15.46 -13.17 -7.97
C TRP A 349 16.01 -11.76 -8.21
N THR A 350 16.68 -11.60 -9.34
CA THR A 350 17.16 -10.33 -9.90
C THR A 350 16.95 -10.36 -11.42
N ALA A 351 17.08 -9.21 -12.10
CA ALA A 351 16.96 -9.15 -13.55
C ALA A 351 17.99 -10.03 -14.30
N GLN A 352 19.09 -10.41 -13.63
CA GLN A 352 20.13 -11.29 -14.17
C GLN A 352 19.88 -12.77 -13.84
N THR A 353 18.89 -13.09 -13.01
CA THR A 353 18.57 -14.46 -12.60
C THR A 353 17.91 -15.22 -13.75
N GLU A 354 18.47 -16.38 -14.11
CA GLU A 354 17.89 -17.27 -15.12
C GLU A 354 16.50 -17.79 -14.70
N CYS A 355 15.56 -17.82 -15.64
CA CYS A 355 14.20 -18.30 -15.42
C CYS A 355 14.07 -19.81 -15.54
N THR A 356 14.58 -20.52 -14.52
CA THR A 356 14.41 -21.97 -14.37
C THR A 356 12.94 -22.35 -14.08
N PRO A 357 12.55 -23.63 -14.23
CA PRO A 357 11.22 -24.10 -13.85
C PRO A 357 10.81 -23.80 -12.40
N GLU A 358 11.78 -23.73 -11.49
CA GLU A 358 11.53 -23.35 -10.10
C GLU A 358 11.32 -21.84 -9.95
N MET A 359 12.10 -21.02 -10.67
CA MET A 359 11.91 -19.56 -10.66
C MET A 359 10.60 -19.12 -11.31
N LEU A 360 10.08 -19.88 -12.28
CA LEU A 360 8.74 -19.64 -12.83
C LEU A 360 7.63 -19.68 -11.77
N LYS A 361 7.78 -20.51 -10.72
CA LYS A 361 6.81 -20.60 -9.62
C LYS A 361 6.95 -19.48 -8.60
N LYS A 362 8.17 -18.95 -8.45
CA LYS A 362 8.52 -17.99 -7.39
C LYS A 362 8.65 -16.55 -7.86
N SER A 363 8.78 -16.29 -9.15
CA SER A 363 8.99 -14.94 -9.67
C SER A 363 8.06 -14.61 -10.83
N LYS A 364 7.27 -13.56 -10.64
CA LYS A 364 6.35 -13.05 -11.67
C LYS A 364 7.09 -12.62 -12.94
N ALA A 365 8.29 -12.04 -12.82
CA ALA A 365 9.13 -11.68 -13.97
C ALA A 365 9.43 -12.88 -14.88
N CYS A 366 9.69 -14.06 -14.30
CA CYS A 366 9.88 -15.27 -15.09
C CYS A 366 8.58 -15.74 -15.76
N GLN A 367 7.44 -15.57 -15.11
CA GLN A 367 6.14 -15.85 -15.73
C GLN A 367 5.92 -14.94 -16.95
N TYR A 368 6.30 -13.66 -16.87
CA TYR A 368 6.26 -12.76 -18.01
C TYR A 368 7.20 -13.21 -19.15
N VAL A 369 8.43 -13.62 -18.84
CA VAL A 369 9.38 -14.14 -19.85
C VAL A 369 8.80 -15.35 -20.58
N ARG A 370 8.18 -16.29 -19.86
CA ARG A 370 7.48 -17.43 -20.46
C ARG A 370 6.35 -16.98 -21.38
N ASP A 371 5.64 -15.91 -21.01
CA ASP A 371 4.54 -15.34 -21.78
C ASP A 371 5.07 -14.44 -22.94
N GLY A 372 6.38 -14.42 -23.22
CA GLY A 372 7.00 -13.65 -24.30
C GLY A 372 7.17 -12.15 -23.99
N GLN A 373 7.12 -11.78 -22.70
CA GLN A 373 7.13 -10.40 -22.24
C GLN A 373 8.34 -10.10 -21.34
N MET A 374 8.68 -8.83 -21.19
CA MET A 374 9.67 -8.35 -20.22
C MET A 374 9.02 -7.41 -19.20
N TYR A 375 9.53 -7.45 -17.97
CA TYR A 375 9.14 -6.54 -16.90
C TYR A 375 10.27 -5.54 -16.63
N THR A 376 10.16 -4.36 -17.22
CA THR A 376 11.17 -3.29 -17.16
C THR A 376 10.82 -2.25 -16.10
N PRO A 377 11.78 -1.39 -15.70
CA PRO A 377 11.49 -0.23 -14.86
C PRO A 377 10.37 0.66 -15.42
N ASP A 378 10.34 0.92 -16.73
CA ASP A 378 9.26 1.71 -17.36
C ASP A 378 7.88 1.06 -17.19
N ARG A 379 7.78 -0.25 -17.41
CA ARG A 379 6.52 -0.98 -17.21
C ARG A 379 6.09 -0.94 -15.74
N HIS A 380 7.04 -1.05 -14.83
CA HIS A 380 6.79 -0.89 -13.40
C HIS A 380 6.29 0.52 -13.06
N LEU A 381 6.93 1.55 -13.61
CA LEU A 381 6.56 2.95 -13.44
C LEU A 381 5.11 3.20 -13.90
N GLY A 382 4.75 2.73 -15.09
CA GLY A 382 3.39 2.85 -15.63
C GLY A 382 2.33 2.20 -14.72
N TRP A 383 2.63 0.99 -14.24
CA TRP A 383 1.77 0.23 -13.34
C TRP A 383 1.58 0.90 -11.96
N VAL A 384 2.66 1.40 -11.36
CA VAL A 384 2.62 2.10 -10.06
C VAL A 384 1.90 3.44 -10.19
N GLN A 385 2.21 4.24 -11.21
CA GLN A 385 1.56 5.53 -11.43
C GLN A 385 0.04 5.37 -11.62
N PHE A 386 -0.42 4.31 -12.28
CA PHE A 386 -1.85 4.03 -12.36
C PHE A 386 -2.47 3.91 -10.95
N GLY A 387 -1.85 3.12 -10.07
CA GLY A 387 -2.29 2.98 -8.68
C GLY A 387 -2.24 4.28 -7.90
N MET A 388 -1.18 5.06 -8.09
CA MET A 388 -1.00 6.38 -7.45
C MET A 388 -2.11 7.35 -7.83
N TRP A 389 -2.41 7.52 -9.13
CA TRP A 389 -3.41 8.50 -9.57
C TRP A 389 -4.85 8.03 -9.34
N LEU A 390 -5.09 6.72 -9.32
CA LEU A 390 -6.37 6.15 -8.93
C LEU A 390 -6.64 6.38 -7.43
N LEU A 391 -5.69 6.01 -6.57
CA LEU A 391 -5.95 5.90 -5.13
C LEU A 391 -5.47 7.13 -4.34
N ARG A 392 -4.55 7.91 -4.90
CA ARG A 392 -3.84 9.04 -4.31
C ARG A 392 -3.44 8.78 -2.85
N PRO A 393 -2.57 7.77 -2.63
CA PRO A 393 -2.10 7.38 -1.29
C PRO A 393 -1.15 8.41 -0.68
N ARG A 394 -1.09 8.47 0.65
CA ARG A 394 -0.10 9.30 1.36
C ARG A 394 1.31 8.76 1.21
N VAL A 395 1.45 7.44 1.11
CA VAL A 395 2.73 6.76 0.92
C VAL A 395 2.57 5.66 -0.11
N VAL A 396 3.57 5.52 -0.98
CA VAL A 396 3.77 4.32 -1.79
C VAL A 396 4.94 3.56 -1.19
N ARG A 397 4.65 2.38 -0.65
CA ARG A 397 5.62 1.57 0.11
C ARG A 397 6.05 0.35 -0.68
N GLU A 398 7.26 0.37 -1.21
CA GLU A 398 7.76 -0.75 -2.00
C GLU A 398 8.23 -1.91 -1.11
N PHE A 399 7.89 -3.13 -1.53
CA PHE A 399 8.28 -4.35 -0.84
C PHE A 399 9.47 -5.03 -1.51
N ARG A 400 10.53 -5.22 -0.72
CA ARG A 400 11.58 -6.23 -0.95
C ARG A 400 11.85 -6.99 0.34
N GLY A 401 12.26 -8.25 0.20
CA GLY A 401 12.64 -9.08 1.34
C GLY A 401 13.85 -8.51 2.08
N SER A 402 14.01 -8.81 3.37
CA SER A 402 15.08 -8.23 4.21
C SER A 402 16.50 -8.56 3.74
N THR A 403 16.66 -9.59 2.92
CA THR A 403 17.95 -10.05 2.36
C THR A 403 18.16 -9.62 0.91
N THR A 404 17.17 -8.99 0.29
CA THR A 404 17.26 -8.54 -1.11
C THR A 404 18.20 -7.33 -1.21
N PRO A 405 19.23 -7.38 -2.08
CA PRO A 405 20.17 -6.27 -2.24
C PRO A 405 19.53 -5.07 -2.96
N LEU A 406 20.05 -3.87 -2.71
CA LEU A 406 19.58 -2.64 -3.36
C LEU A 406 19.92 -2.61 -4.85
N GLU A 407 21.19 -2.80 -5.22
CA GLU A 407 21.68 -2.46 -6.58
C GLU A 407 20.88 -3.07 -7.75
N PRO A 408 20.51 -4.37 -7.75
CA PRO A 408 19.73 -4.93 -8.85
C PRO A 408 18.31 -4.34 -8.98
N TRP A 409 17.80 -3.74 -7.91
CA TRP A 409 16.44 -3.22 -7.78
C TRP A 409 16.39 -1.69 -7.76
N ARG A 410 17.55 -1.03 -7.64
CA ARG A 410 17.69 0.42 -7.63
C ARG A 410 16.92 1.09 -8.79
N PRO A 411 16.99 0.63 -10.06
CA PRO A 411 16.25 1.26 -11.15
C PRO A 411 14.71 1.25 -10.96
N PHE A 412 14.17 0.18 -10.37
CA PHE A 412 12.73 0.09 -10.08
C PHE A 412 12.33 1.03 -8.94
N PHE A 413 13.15 1.11 -7.89
CA PHE A 413 12.90 2.01 -6.76
C PHE A 413 13.08 3.49 -7.14
N GLU A 414 14.08 3.81 -7.96
CA GLU A 414 14.29 5.18 -8.47
C GLU A 414 13.16 5.62 -9.41
N SER A 415 12.55 4.69 -10.16
CA SER A 415 11.32 4.98 -10.91
C SER A 415 10.17 5.40 -9.98
N LEU A 416 10.06 4.79 -8.80
CA LEU A 416 9.07 5.18 -7.80
C LEU A 416 9.38 6.56 -7.19
N LEU A 417 10.65 6.85 -6.90
CA LEU A 417 11.07 8.19 -6.44
C LEU A 417 10.71 9.25 -7.48
N PHE A 418 11.07 9.02 -8.74
CA PHE A 418 10.71 9.89 -9.86
C PHE A 418 9.19 10.17 -9.94
N ALA A 419 8.37 9.12 -9.83
CA ALA A 419 6.91 9.26 -9.89
C ALA A 419 6.35 10.19 -8.80
N VAL A 420 6.92 10.13 -7.59
CA VAL A 420 6.54 10.99 -6.46
C VAL A 420 7.09 12.40 -6.63
N ASP A 421 8.39 12.54 -6.86
CA ASP A 421 9.04 13.85 -6.93
C ASP A 421 8.49 14.70 -8.09
N ARG A 422 8.10 14.08 -9.21
CA ARG A 422 7.45 14.79 -10.32
C ARG A 422 6.13 15.47 -9.91
N ILE A 423 5.41 14.93 -8.92
CA ILE A 423 4.18 15.57 -8.42
C ILE A 423 4.52 16.84 -7.63
N TYR A 424 5.66 16.89 -6.94
CA TYR A 424 6.10 18.10 -6.25
C TYR A 424 6.66 19.13 -7.23
N ALA A 425 7.36 18.68 -8.26
CA ALA A 425 7.99 19.56 -9.26
C ALA A 425 7.01 20.21 -10.25
N ASP A 426 5.84 19.61 -10.49
CA ASP A 426 4.84 20.12 -11.44
C ASP A 426 3.58 20.62 -10.70
N GLU A 427 3.36 21.93 -10.74
CA GLU A 427 2.22 22.58 -10.08
C GLU A 427 0.88 22.05 -10.58
N THR A 428 0.75 21.70 -11.86
CA THR A 428 -0.48 21.13 -12.42
C THR A 428 -0.74 19.75 -11.82
N LEU A 429 0.28 18.90 -11.78
CA LEU A 429 0.17 17.58 -11.15
C LEU A 429 -0.16 17.69 -9.66
N ALA A 430 0.53 18.57 -8.91
CA ALA A 430 0.22 18.83 -7.50
C ALA A 430 -1.24 19.28 -7.30
N GLU A 431 -1.72 20.20 -8.14
CA GLU A 431 -3.07 20.76 -8.05
C GLU A 431 -4.15 19.69 -8.30
N PHE A 432 -3.95 18.84 -9.32
CA PHE A 432 -4.83 17.71 -9.60
C PHE A 432 -4.73 16.59 -8.57
N TRP A 433 -3.55 16.32 -8.04
CA TRP A 433 -3.39 15.38 -6.93
C TRP A 433 -4.25 15.81 -5.74
N ARG A 434 -4.11 17.05 -5.31
CA ARG A 434 -4.82 17.62 -4.16
C ARG A 434 -6.33 17.65 -4.37
N HIS A 435 -6.78 18.12 -5.52
CA HIS A 435 -8.18 18.57 -5.67
C HIS A 435 -8.93 17.90 -6.83
N GLY A 436 -8.28 17.02 -7.59
CA GLY A 436 -8.90 16.27 -8.67
C GLY A 436 -10.00 15.35 -8.17
N LYS A 437 -11.07 15.20 -8.96
CA LYS A 437 -12.12 14.20 -8.75
C LYS A 437 -12.01 13.15 -9.84
N LEU A 438 -11.97 11.87 -9.47
CA LEU A 438 -11.95 10.79 -10.46
C LEU A 438 -13.20 10.87 -11.34
N VAL A 439 -12.99 10.68 -12.64
CA VAL A 439 -14.07 10.65 -13.63
C VAL A 439 -14.52 9.19 -13.81
N PRO A 440 -15.71 8.81 -13.35
CA PRO A 440 -16.20 7.45 -13.56
C PRO A 440 -16.57 7.23 -15.04
N ASN A 441 -16.16 6.09 -15.59
CA ASN A 441 -16.65 5.65 -16.89
C ASN A 441 -17.99 4.92 -16.70
N LYS A 442 -19.08 5.66 -16.83
CA LYS A 442 -20.45 5.14 -16.67
C LYS A 442 -20.99 4.40 -17.89
N ALA A 443 -20.25 4.35 -19.00
CA ALA A 443 -20.67 3.59 -20.18
C ALA A 443 -20.68 2.08 -19.91
N HIS A 444 -19.87 1.63 -18.94
CA HIS A 444 -19.75 0.22 -18.58
C HIS A 444 -19.83 0.02 -17.08
N LYS A 445 -20.29 -1.16 -16.67
CA LYS A 445 -20.12 -1.62 -15.28
C LYS A 445 -18.70 -2.17 -15.11
N HIS A 446 -18.20 -2.14 -13.87
CA HIS A 446 -16.93 -2.80 -13.52
C HIS A 446 -16.97 -4.29 -13.93
N PRO A 447 -15.90 -4.93 -14.44
CA PRO A 447 -15.98 -6.33 -14.91
C PRO A 447 -16.28 -7.35 -13.80
N TYR A 448 -16.00 -7.00 -12.54
CA TYR A 448 -16.35 -7.80 -11.36
C TYR A 448 -17.77 -7.46 -10.87
N GLN A 449 -18.74 -8.33 -11.20
CA GLN A 449 -20.16 -8.17 -10.88
C GLN A 449 -20.77 -9.36 -10.11
N GLU A 450 -19.96 -10.31 -9.66
CA GLU A 450 -20.47 -11.50 -8.96
C GLU A 450 -20.96 -11.14 -7.55
N ASN A 451 -22.18 -11.51 -7.19
CA ASN A 451 -22.72 -11.40 -5.83
C ASN A 451 -22.55 -10.02 -5.15
N ILE A 452 -22.64 -8.92 -5.91
CA ILE A 452 -22.54 -7.56 -5.38
C ILE A 452 -23.72 -7.28 -4.44
N PRO A 453 -23.51 -6.89 -3.17
CA PRO A 453 -24.60 -6.49 -2.29
C PRO A 453 -25.33 -5.27 -2.85
N ASP A 454 -26.65 -5.21 -2.63
CA ASP A 454 -27.52 -4.18 -3.22
C ASP A 454 -27.06 -2.76 -2.91
N LYS A 455 -26.59 -2.52 -1.68
CA LYS A 455 -26.01 -1.24 -1.23
C LYS A 455 -24.89 -0.72 -2.15
N TYR A 456 -24.17 -1.61 -2.84
CA TYR A 456 -23.01 -1.26 -3.67
C TYR A 456 -23.22 -1.53 -5.16
N ARG A 457 -24.46 -1.82 -5.59
CA ARG A 457 -24.75 -2.17 -7.00
C ARG A 457 -24.55 -0.98 -7.94
N ASP A 458 -24.85 0.23 -7.47
CA ASP A 458 -24.85 1.46 -8.28
C ASP A 458 -23.74 2.45 -7.92
N VAL A 459 -22.87 2.10 -6.96
CA VAL A 459 -21.68 2.91 -6.69
C VAL A 459 -20.73 2.87 -7.90
N ASN A 460 -20.10 4.00 -8.20
CA ASN A 460 -19.13 4.05 -9.28
C ASN A 460 -17.90 3.22 -8.92
N ARG A 461 -17.69 2.12 -9.64
CA ARG A 461 -16.54 1.23 -9.46
C ARG A 461 -15.63 1.19 -10.68
N TRP A 462 -16.03 1.77 -11.81
CA TRP A 462 -15.28 1.70 -13.06
C TRP A 462 -14.74 3.07 -13.46
N PHE A 463 -13.41 3.18 -13.53
CA PHE A 463 -12.69 4.43 -13.81
C PHE A 463 -11.71 4.30 -14.99
N LEU A 464 -11.64 3.13 -15.61
CA LEU A 464 -10.90 2.94 -16.86
C LEU A 464 -11.65 3.63 -18.00
N LEU A 465 -10.98 4.51 -18.75
CA LEU A 465 -11.57 5.16 -19.91
C LEU A 465 -11.57 4.23 -21.12
N ASP A 466 -12.52 4.44 -22.03
CA ASP A 466 -12.58 3.66 -23.26
C ASP A 466 -11.52 4.16 -24.27
N THR A 467 -10.86 3.23 -24.95
CA THR A 467 -9.83 3.52 -25.95
C THR A 467 -10.14 2.90 -27.32
N SER A 468 -9.52 3.42 -28.39
CA SER A 468 -9.60 2.83 -29.73
C SER A 468 -9.00 1.43 -29.84
N LEU A 469 -8.31 0.95 -28.80
CA LEU A 469 -7.64 -0.35 -28.76
C LEU A 469 -8.32 -1.33 -27.81
N ASP A 470 -9.41 -0.94 -27.16
CA ASP A 470 -10.14 -1.81 -26.26
C ASP A 470 -10.66 -3.04 -27.02
N PRO A 471 -10.46 -4.26 -26.49
CA PRO A 471 -11.02 -5.44 -27.13
C PRO A 471 -12.56 -5.44 -27.03
N PRO A 472 -13.24 -6.19 -27.91
CA PRO A 472 -14.69 -6.37 -27.80
C PRO A 472 -15.11 -6.86 -26.41
N ARG A 473 -16.22 -6.31 -25.90
CA ARG A 473 -16.87 -6.74 -24.65
C ARG A 473 -17.85 -7.89 -24.93
N PRO A 474 -18.22 -8.72 -23.93
CA PRO A 474 -17.81 -8.68 -22.53
C PRO A 474 -16.36 -9.09 -22.33
N TRP A 475 -15.71 -8.54 -21.31
CA TRP A 475 -14.35 -8.92 -20.94
C TRP A 475 -14.35 -10.00 -19.86
N GLU A 476 -13.44 -10.94 -19.99
CA GLU A 476 -13.15 -12.00 -19.03
C GLU A 476 -11.88 -11.68 -18.25
N HIS A 477 -11.57 -12.46 -17.21
CA HIS A 477 -10.40 -12.22 -16.35
C HIS A 477 -9.07 -12.16 -17.12
N LYS A 478 -8.92 -12.91 -18.22
CA LYS A 478 -7.69 -12.95 -19.03
C LYS A 478 -7.73 -12.03 -20.25
N THR A 479 -8.80 -11.26 -20.44
CA THR A 479 -8.85 -10.27 -21.52
C THR A 479 -7.74 -9.24 -21.33
N ASN A 480 -6.92 -9.07 -22.36
CA ASN A 480 -5.85 -8.07 -22.41
C ASN A 480 -6.44 -6.66 -22.48
N ILE A 481 -5.92 -5.73 -21.69
CA ILE A 481 -6.23 -4.30 -21.74
C ILE A 481 -4.98 -3.61 -22.30
N PRO A 482 -4.98 -3.22 -23.58
CA PRO A 482 -3.78 -2.67 -24.22
C PRO A 482 -3.35 -1.32 -23.66
N VAL A 483 -4.32 -0.51 -23.20
CA VAL A 483 -4.08 0.82 -22.64
C VAL A 483 -4.88 0.97 -21.36
N PHE A 484 -4.19 1.32 -20.28
CA PHE A 484 -4.82 1.71 -19.04
C PHE A 484 -4.84 3.22 -18.92
N SER A 485 -6.03 3.81 -18.96
CA SER A 485 -6.20 5.25 -18.85
C SER A 485 -7.28 5.64 -17.83
N MET A 486 -7.10 6.79 -17.18
CA MET A 486 -8.05 7.37 -16.25
C MET A 486 -8.00 8.90 -16.36
N ALA A 487 -9.03 9.57 -15.83
CA ALA A 487 -9.04 11.03 -15.73
C ALA A 487 -9.42 11.53 -14.34
N LEU A 488 -8.81 12.64 -13.94
CA LEU A 488 -9.26 13.50 -12.86
C LEU A 488 -9.83 14.78 -13.46
N VAL A 489 -10.97 15.26 -12.96
CA VAL A 489 -11.59 16.52 -13.37
C VAL A 489 -11.56 17.56 -12.25
N ARG A 490 -11.41 18.82 -12.63
CA ARG A 490 -11.51 20.01 -11.76
C ARG A 490 -12.28 21.13 -12.45
N GLY A 491 -12.75 22.09 -11.65
CA GLY A 491 -13.52 23.23 -12.13
C GLY A 491 -15.01 22.94 -12.33
N GLU A 492 -15.74 23.98 -12.71
CA GLU A 492 -17.17 23.94 -13.01
C GLU A 492 -17.41 23.92 -14.53
N SER A 493 -18.61 23.52 -14.94
CA SER A 493 -19.01 23.44 -16.35
C SER A 493 -18.67 24.74 -17.12
N GLY A 494 -18.09 24.61 -18.31
CA GLY A 494 -17.57 25.73 -19.11
C GLY A 494 -16.15 26.17 -18.75
N LYS A 495 -15.59 25.72 -17.62
CA LYS A 495 -14.23 26.00 -17.15
C LYS A 495 -13.53 24.75 -16.61
N ARG A 496 -14.01 23.56 -16.98
CA ARG A 496 -13.43 22.31 -16.50
C ARG A 496 -12.06 22.08 -17.11
N ARG A 497 -11.20 21.45 -16.30
CA ARG A 497 -9.93 20.90 -16.74
C ARG A 497 -9.88 19.42 -16.38
N TRP A 498 -9.32 18.61 -17.26
CA TRP A 498 -9.06 17.21 -16.99
C TRP A 498 -7.57 16.91 -17.05
N LEU A 499 -7.09 16.15 -16.08
CA LEU A 499 -5.80 15.48 -16.16
C LEU A 499 -6.06 14.03 -16.56
N VAL A 500 -5.61 13.65 -17.75
CA VAL A 500 -5.66 12.26 -18.22
C VAL A 500 -4.30 11.63 -18.00
N TYR A 501 -4.29 10.47 -17.34
CA TYR A 501 -3.13 9.59 -17.27
C TYR A 501 -3.39 8.37 -18.16
N ALA A 502 -2.40 7.96 -18.94
CA ALA A 502 -2.48 6.75 -19.76
C ALA A 502 -1.13 6.03 -19.83
N HIS A 503 -1.13 4.70 -19.72
CA HIS A 503 0.03 3.86 -20.01
C HIS A 503 -0.35 2.58 -20.75
N SER A 504 0.60 2.00 -21.47
CA SER A 504 0.42 0.77 -22.25
C SER A 504 1.43 -0.28 -21.77
N PRO A 505 1.04 -1.28 -20.95
CA PRO A 505 1.99 -2.13 -20.24
C PRO A 505 2.96 -2.93 -21.12
N LEU A 506 2.55 -3.27 -22.35
CA LEU A 506 3.30 -4.21 -23.20
C LEU A 506 4.22 -3.52 -24.20
N GLU A 507 3.85 -2.35 -24.69
CA GLU A 507 4.55 -1.63 -25.76
C GLU A 507 4.14 -0.17 -25.81
N ASP A 508 4.95 0.68 -26.42
CA ASP A 508 4.58 2.07 -26.68
C ASP A 508 3.61 2.13 -27.86
N ARG A 509 2.60 2.98 -27.77
CA ARG A 509 1.53 3.10 -28.77
C ARG A 509 1.40 4.52 -29.25
N GLN A 510 1.05 4.69 -30.51
CA GLN A 510 0.82 5.99 -31.13
C GLN A 510 -0.66 6.13 -31.49
N ASP A 511 -1.13 7.38 -31.59
CA ASP A 511 -2.46 7.73 -32.10
C ASP A 511 -3.64 6.99 -31.41
N VAL A 512 -3.52 6.73 -30.10
CA VAL A 512 -4.57 6.11 -29.31
C VAL A 512 -5.67 7.13 -29.06
N THR A 513 -6.89 6.84 -29.51
CA THR A 513 -8.05 7.67 -29.19
C THR A 513 -8.60 7.27 -27.82
N ILE A 514 -8.69 8.20 -26.88
CA ILE A 514 -9.25 8.00 -25.54
C ILE A 514 -10.54 8.82 -25.40
N THR A 515 -11.61 8.18 -24.94
CA THR A 515 -12.90 8.86 -24.66
C THR A 515 -12.92 9.33 -23.21
N VAL A 516 -12.99 10.64 -23.02
CA VAL A 516 -12.98 11.30 -21.70
C VAL A 516 -14.41 11.76 -21.36
N PRO A 517 -15.08 11.13 -20.37
CA PRO A 517 -16.44 11.49 -19.99
C PRO A 517 -16.57 12.97 -19.60
N GLY A 518 -17.55 13.63 -20.20
CA GLY A 518 -17.83 15.05 -19.98
C GLY A 518 -16.99 16.02 -20.85
N PHE A 519 -16.04 15.53 -21.64
CA PHE A 519 -15.27 16.32 -22.61
C PHE A 519 -15.49 15.84 -24.06
N GLY A 520 -15.14 14.58 -24.37
CA GLY A 520 -15.12 14.09 -25.75
C GLY A 520 -13.97 13.12 -25.98
N LYS A 521 -13.38 13.13 -27.18
CA LYS A 521 -12.25 12.26 -27.54
C LYS A 521 -10.96 13.07 -27.66
N ILE A 522 -9.85 12.47 -27.24
CA ILE A 522 -8.48 12.95 -27.52
C ILE A 522 -7.71 11.84 -28.24
N THR A 523 -6.71 12.20 -29.04
CA THR A 523 -5.82 11.23 -29.72
C THR A 523 -4.40 11.46 -29.25
N VAL A 524 -3.82 10.50 -28.53
CA VAL A 524 -2.54 10.67 -27.85
C VAL A 524 -1.61 9.50 -28.09
N ASN A 525 -0.32 9.73 -27.91
CA ASN A 525 0.64 8.65 -27.75
C ASN A 525 0.54 8.08 -26.34
N VAL A 526 0.90 6.81 -26.15
CA VAL A 526 0.82 6.16 -24.83
C VAL A 526 2.07 5.32 -24.64
N SER A 527 2.96 5.76 -23.74
CA SER A 527 4.19 5.04 -23.41
C SER A 527 3.95 3.92 -22.39
N ARG A 528 4.92 3.01 -22.27
CA ARG A 528 5.00 2.02 -21.19
C ARG A 528 5.16 2.66 -19.80
N ALA A 529 5.98 3.70 -19.71
CA ALA A 529 6.19 4.48 -18.48
C ALA A 529 4.94 5.26 -18.04
N GLY A 530 4.06 5.57 -18.99
CA GLY A 530 2.85 6.34 -18.79
C GLY A 530 3.06 7.84 -18.99
N ALA A 531 2.04 8.50 -19.51
CA ALA A 531 2.06 9.91 -19.89
C ALA A 531 0.84 10.67 -19.36
N PHE A 532 0.99 12.00 -19.24
CA PHE A 532 -0.05 12.91 -18.75
C PHE A 532 -0.47 13.88 -19.83
N TYR A 533 -1.78 14.12 -19.90
CA TYR A 533 -2.39 15.08 -20.82
C TYR A 533 -3.30 16.01 -20.04
N LEU A 534 -3.14 17.31 -20.25
CA LEU A 534 -4.03 18.32 -19.72
C LEU A 534 -5.04 18.72 -20.78
N ILE A 535 -6.31 18.63 -20.43
CA ILE A 535 -7.44 19.06 -21.26
C ILE A 535 -8.05 20.30 -20.62
N ASN A 536 -8.26 21.34 -21.42
CA ASN A 536 -9.07 22.50 -21.06
C ASN A 536 -10.38 22.45 -21.85
N GLU A 537 -11.53 22.57 -21.16
CA GLU A 537 -12.86 22.43 -21.79
C GLU A 537 -13.05 23.32 -23.03
N ALA A 538 -12.53 24.55 -22.99
CA ALA A 538 -12.58 25.50 -24.10
C ALA A 538 -11.33 25.50 -25.01
N GLY A 539 -10.24 24.86 -24.59
CA GLY A 539 -8.89 25.07 -25.15
C GLY A 539 -8.24 23.85 -25.79
N GLY A 540 -8.96 22.73 -25.91
CA GLY A 540 -8.40 21.47 -26.41
C GLY A 540 -7.52 20.77 -25.38
N TRP A 541 -6.53 20.01 -25.83
CA TRP A 541 -5.65 19.23 -24.97
C TRP A 541 -4.19 19.33 -25.40
N GLN A 542 -3.28 19.12 -24.45
CA GLN A 542 -1.84 19.09 -24.68
C GLN A 542 -1.17 18.05 -23.77
N PRO A 543 -0.05 17.43 -24.17
CA PRO A 543 0.77 16.68 -23.23
C PRO A 543 1.28 17.61 -22.13
N LEU A 544 1.31 17.14 -20.88
CA LEU A 544 2.18 17.74 -19.88
C LEU A 544 3.56 17.19 -20.17
N ASN A 545 4.49 18.08 -20.55
CA ASN A 545 5.83 17.69 -20.97
C ASN A 545 6.38 16.66 -19.99
N GLU A 546 6.78 15.49 -20.53
CA GLU A 546 7.87 14.75 -19.93
C GLU A 546 9.01 15.76 -19.92
N GLN A 547 9.46 16.23 -18.74
CA GLN A 547 10.79 16.80 -18.68
C GLN A 547 11.71 15.67 -19.14
N SER A 548 12.03 15.69 -20.43
CA SER A 548 13.01 14.83 -21.05
C SER A 548 14.32 15.10 -20.34
N GLU A 549 14.75 14.11 -19.56
CA GLU A 549 16.09 13.82 -19.02
C GLU A 549 17.03 15.00 -18.70
#